data_AF-A0AA36GC66-F1
#
_entry.id   AF-A0AA36GC66-F1
#
_cell.length_a   1.000
_cell.length_b   1.000
_cell.length_c   1.000
_cell.angle_alpha   90.00
_cell.angle_beta   90.00
_cell.angle_gamma   90.00
#
_symmetry.space_group_name_H-M   'P 1'
#
loop_
_entity.id
_entity.type
_entity.pdbx_description
1 polymer ?
#
loop_
_entity_poly.entity_id
_entity_poly.type
_entity_poly.pdbx_seq_one_letter_code
_entity_poly.pdbx_strand_id
1 'polypeptide(L)'
;MLENASETSEVGMCAEKLIRSSQPETETDEKTCDRTIRLRQKAAGIRWCPRLHLSHAEDGSLPTLTYYWSKLPADTSYNYYFFNITNRDEVMYQNAMPDLVEIGPYSYKEWEFKEGVQWLENDNKIHFQNNKSFAYDQANSCSYCTYKDMVTLPNAAYMSILTLLNQNKALPNIAVLTTIFDLLALLLGEQPMRTVPVAGILYDSYNDPLIDLTTSNLTKMLAPDGKLLGVQLPDIEAMGYFPYYNHTNDETYKIHSGKADVYKTGQIVEWAGNTSLAWWGDEYSASLEGSSDGSFNKANLKKTDKIKMYQSYACRTFRMTYTDQDTVRGIKSYIYKLESFDYDTTIELNRGYRYENTELVDYFPTWPCGANHQYNGSCQNTVDCTLSANWCSSCCNGTHYKDQTVFMPPGVVPLRCLPGQKKRLPFAGFLSPPHFLQSPLEVTSSMRGVAPDPELHEPAKFYINPLTGSTVKAAFRMQLVVPIYNRHNFLLSKRIRNAFLPSFWVDIKVDLKKYAINYIKTVTVIIPDIALGIGIGLLVIGLSCILTTFLCAMRRTRRDAVQKFEVEPVPAISATQPKDDVWT
;
A
#
# COMPACT_ATOMS: atom_id res chain seq x y z
N MET A 1 69.06 21.36 21.97
CA MET A 1 69.45 21.66 23.36
C MET A 1 69.00 20.50 24.22
N LEU A 2 70.00 19.74 24.70
CA LEU A 2 70.00 18.78 25.81
C LEU A 2 69.13 17.53 25.61
N GLU A 3 69.68 16.39 25.14
CA GLU A 3 70.59 15.46 25.86
C GLU A 3 70.10 15.07 27.26
N ASN A 4 69.76 13.78 27.43
CA ASN A 4 70.55 12.94 28.31
C ASN A 4 70.38 11.45 27.99
N ALA A 5 71.53 10.79 27.92
CA ALA A 5 71.75 9.39 27.60
C ALA A 5 72.20 8.61 28.85
N SER A 6 72.25 7.28 28.71
CA SER A 6 73.10 6.31 29.43
C SER A 6 72.73 5.99 30.89
N GLU A 7 72.86 4.78 31.46
CA GLU A 7 73.45 3.49 31.05
C GLU A 7 73.17 2.44 32.15
N THR A 8 72.99 1.16 31.78
CA THR A 8 73.41 -0.10 32.49
C THR A 8 72.79 -0.47 33.86
N SER A 9 72.53 -1.72 34.28
CA SER A 9 73.01 -3.07 33.90
C SER A 9 72.05 -4.18 34.41
N GLU A 10 72.22 -5.35 33.79
CA GLU A 10 71.70 -6.74 33.96
C GLU A 10 71.07 -7.23 35.28
N VAL A 11 70.06 -8.12 35.14
CA VAL A 11 70.05 -9.57 35.48
C VAL A 11 68.59 -10.05 35.70
N GLY A 12 68.14 -11.09 34.97
CA GLY A 12 67.07 -11.98 35.48
C GLY A 12 66.00 -12.51 34.50
N MET A 13 66.21 -13.73 33.99
CA MET A 13 65.22 -14.84 33.84
C MET A 13 63.95 -14.69 32.95
N CYS A 14 63.98 -15.47 31.86
CA CYS A 14 62.97 -16.44 31.37
C CYS A 14 61.48 -16.07 31.21
N ALA A 15 61.01 -16.32 29.98
CA ALA A 15 59.69 -16.83 29.57
C ALA A 15 58.50 -15.84 29.52
N GLU A 16 58.18 -15.42 28.29
CA GLU A 16 56.93 -14.78 27.90
C GLU A 16 55.72 -15.65 28.25
N LYS A 17 54.81 -15.07 29.04
CA LYS A 17 53.57 -15.66 29.51
C LYS A 17 52.40 -14.96 28.81
N LEU A 18 51.75 -15.70 27.91
CA LEU A 18 50.35 -15.48 27.48
C LEU A 18 49.44 -15.33 28.70
N ILE A 19 48.75 -14.19 28.87
CA ILE A 19 47.47 -14.07 29.62
C ILE A 19 46.65 -12.91 29.02
N ARG A 20 45.51 -13.31 28.44
CA ARG A 20 44.16 -12.69 28.40
C ARG A 20 43.97 -11.18 28.62
N SER A 21 43.35 -10.56 27.62
CA SER A 21 42.42 -9.41 27.70
C SER A 21 41.41 -9.64 26.56
N SER A 22 40.26 -10.29 26.77
CA SER A 22 38.96 -9.72 27.16
C SER A 22 38.50 -8.50 26.34
N GLN A 23 37.93 -8.73 25.17
CA GLN A 23 36.88 -7.88 24.61
C GLN A 23 35.64 -8.75 24.31
N PRO A 24 34.43 -8.32 24.70
CA PRO A 24 33.21 -9.08 24.48
C PRO A 24 32.73 -8.90 23.03
N GLU A 25 32.60 -10.02 22.31
CA GLU A 25 31.83 -10.08 21.06
C GLU A 25 30.40 -9.58 21.33
N THR A 26 29.94 -8.66 20.48
CA THR A 26 28.65 -8.01 20.55
C THR A 26 27.50 -8.99 20.29
N GLU A 27 26.97 -9.51 21.39
CA GLU A 27 25.75 -10.32 21.51
C GLU A 27 24.47 -9.49 21.29
N THR A 28 24.34 -8.83 20.13
CA THR A 28 23.17 -7.99 19.79
C THR A 28 22.32 -8.48 18.62
N ASP A 29 22.82 -9.37 17.76
CA ASP A 29 22.05 -9.90 16.61
C ASP A 29 21.03 -11.01 17.00
N GLU A 30 21.06 -11.51 18.24
CA GLU A 30 20.37 -12.75 18.65
C GLU A 30 19.04 -12.54 19.40
N LYS A 31 18.68 -11.29 19.73
CA LYS A 31 17.54 -10.96 20.62
C LYS A 31 16.22 -10.64 19.89
N THR A 32 16.23 -10.51 18.56
CA THR A 32 15.07 -10.05 17.76
C THR A 32 14.16 -11.17 17.23
N CYS A 33 14.55 -12.45 17.34
CA CYS A 33 13.73 -13.58 16.88
C CYS A 33 12.77 -14.04 18.02
N ASP A 34 11.46 -13.90 17.80
CA ASP A 34 10.37 -14.20 18.74
C ASP A 34 10.48 -15.59 19.42
N ARG A 35 10.03 -15.69 20.67
CA ARG A 35 9.98 -16.93 21.49
C ARG A 35 9.20 -18.04 20.76
N THR A 36 8.25 -17.67 19.90
CA THR A 36 7.43 -18.58 19.09
C THR A 36 8.23 -19.26 17.96
N ILE A 37 9.19 -18.57 17.35
CA ILE A 37 10.12 -19.14 16.36
C ILE A 37 11.04 -20.15 17.05
N ARG A 38 11.50 -19.82 18.26
CA ARG A 38 12.30 -20.75 19.10
C ARG A 38 11.52 -22.04 19.44
N LEU A 39 10.20 -21.98 19.63
CA LEU A 39 9.40 -23.16 20.00
C LEU A 39 9.15 -24.12 18.82
N ARG A 40 8.95 -23.62 17.60
CA ARG A 40 8.86 -24.47 16.40
C ARG A 40 10.23 -24.99 15.94
N GLN A 41 11.30 -24.21 16.12
CA GLN A 41 12.67 -24.62 15.76
C GLN A 41 13.33 -25.54 16.79
N LYS A 42 12.95 -25.48 18.08
CA LYS A 42 13.43 -26.41 19.11
C LYS A 42 13.06 -27.87 18.84
N ALA A 43 11.96 -28.13 18.13
CA ALA A 43 11.57 -29.48 17.74
C ALA A 43 12.43 -30.08 16.62
N ALA A 44 13.19 -29.26 15.88
CA ALA A 44 13.94 -29.69 14.69
C ALA A 44 15.47 -29.43 14.75
N GLY A 45 15.99 -28.81 15.82
CA GLY A 45 17.43 -28.61 16.01
C GLY A 45 18.12 -27.65 15.03
N ILE A 46 17.38 -26.99 14.13
CA ILE A 46 17.92 -26.10 13.10
C ILE A 46 17.47 -24.67 13.37
N ARG A 47 18.42 -23.81 13.69
CA ARG A 47 18.22 -22.41 14.07
C ARG A 47 18.48 -21.51 12.86
N TRP A 48 17.54 -21.51 11.91
CA TRP A 48 17.61 -20.68 10.71
C TRP A 48 16.54 -19.57 10.79
N CYS A 49 16.94 -18.34 11.16
CA CYS A 49 16.10 -17.13 10.98
C CYS A 49 16.66 -16.38 9.75
N PRO A 50 15.92 -16.28 8.63
CA PRO A 50 16.36 -15.43 7.52
C PRO A 50 16.47 -13.97 8.00
N ARG A 51 17.52 -13.25 7.58
CA ARG A 51 17.64 -11.81 7.83
C ARG A 51 16.55 -11.09 7.03
N LEU A 52 15.47 -10.70 7.71
CA LEU A 52 14.31 -10.01 7.14
C LEU A 52 14.36 -8.48 7.37
N HIS A 53 15.56 -7.93 7.57
CA HIS A 53 15.78 -6.49 7.66
C HIS A 53 16.62 -6.02 6.46
N LEU A 54 16.44 -4.76 6.10
CA LEU A 54 17.22 -4.08 5.08
C LEU A 54 18.59 -3.73 5.67
N SER A 55 19.66 -4.10 4.96
CA SER A 55 21.04 -3.80 5.34
C SER A 55 21.92 -3.50 4.12
N HIS A 56 23.14 -3.05 4.37
CA HIS A 56 24.20 -2.91 3.37
C HIS A 56 25.43 -3.70 3.83
N ALA A 57 26.30 -4.07 2.90
CA ALA A 57 27.61 -4.64 3.19
C ALA A 57 28.64 -3.53 3.47
N GLU A 58 29.80 -3.90 4.01
CA GLU A 58 30.89 -2.97 4.34
C GLU A 58 31.45 -2.25 3.11
N ASP A 59 31.41 -2.89 1.94
CA ASP A 59 31.80 -2.31 0.65
C ASP A 59 30.72 -1.41 0.02
N GLY A 60 29.59 -1.22 0.71
CA GLY A 60 28.43 -0.46 0.24
C GLY A 60 27.51 -1.25 -0.69
N SER A 61 27.82 -2.51 -1.02
CA SER A 61 26.94 -3.35 -1.83
C SER A 61 25.66 -3.72 -1.08
N LEU A 62 24.56 -3.87 -1.82
CA LEU A 62 23.26 -4.23 -1.25
C LEU A 62 23.05 -5.74 -1.30
N PRO A 63 22.81 -6.43 -0.17
CA PRO A 63 22.37 -7.81 -0.15
C PRO A 63 21.09 -8.02 -0.96
N THR A 64 20.82 -9.24 -1.40
CA THR A 64 19.72 -9.56 -2.33
C THR A 64 18.37 -8.98 -1.93
N LEU A 65 18.00 -9.06 -0.65
CA LEU A 65 16.75 -8.50 -0.14
C LEU A 65 16.70 -6.98 -0.31
N THR A 66 17.74 -6.27 0.15
CA THR A 66 17.84 -4.81 0.02
C THR A 66 17.94 -4.37 -1.44
N TYR A 67 18.60 -5.16 -2.29
CA TYR A 67 18.67 -4.91 -3.72
C TYR A 67 17.30 -5.02 -4.40
N TYR A 68 16.51 -6.05 -4.06
CA TYR A 68 15.13 -6.16 -4.57
C TYR A 68 14.19 -5.11 -3.99
N TRP A 69 14.45 -4.63 -2.78
CA TRP A 69 13.74 -3.47 -2.25
C TRP A 69 14.12 -2.19 -3.00
N SER A 70 15.40 -1.94 -3.29
CA SER A 70 15.83 -0.72 -3.99
C SER A 70 15.47 -0.72 -5.47
N LYS A 71 15.41 -1.90 -6.10
CA LYS A 71 14.97 -2.10 -7.48
C LYS A 71 13.93 -3.21 -7.52
N LEU A 72 12.65 -2.82 -7.51
CA LEU A 72 11.55 -3.75 -7.42
C LEU A 72 11.59 -4.78 -8.57
N PRO A 73 11.75 -6.08 -8.28
CA PRO A 73 11.85 -7.11 -9.31
C PRO A 73 10.45 -7.56 -9.76
N ALA A 74 9.61 -6.62 -10.18
CA ALA A 74 8.25 -6.86 -10.63
C ALA A 74 8.04 -6.39 -12.07
N ASP A 75 7.04 -6.97 -12.72
CA ASP A 75 6.40 -6.41 -13.90
C ASP A 75 5.14 -5.67 -13.41
N THR A 76 5.23 -4.34 -13.32
CA THR A 76 4.11 -3.48 -12.90
C THR A 76 3.42 -2.91 -14.14
N SER A 77 2.09 -3.07 -14.22
CA SER A 77 1.28 -2.49 -15.29
C SER A 77 0.15 -1.64 -14.72
N TYR A 78 -0.04 -0.46 -15.30
CA TYR A 78 -1.15 0.46 -15.02
C TYR A 78 -2.08 0.41 -16.23
N ASN A 79 -3.26 -0.18 -16.07
CA ASN A 79 -4.23 -0.30 -17.15
C ASN A 79 -5.35 0.70 -16.91
N TYR A 80 -5.43 1.74 -17.74
CA TYR A 80 -6.41 2.81 -17.61
C TYR A 80 -7.64 2.56 -18.48
N TYR A 81 -8.81 2.81 -17.92
CA TYR A 81 -10.11 2.72 -18.58
C TYR A 81 -10.81 4.06 -18.41
N PHE A 82 -11.01 4.79 -19.49
CA PHE A 82 -11.60 6.13 -19.47
C PHE A 82 -13.11 6.07 -19.68
N PHE A 83 -13.84 7.00 -19.08
CA PHE A 83 -15.25 7.20 -19.36
C PHE A 83 -15.41 8.38 -20.31
N ASN A 84 -15.62 8.08 -21.59
CA ASN A 84 -15.86 9.11 -22.60
C ASN A 84 -17.31 9.61 -22.52
N ILE A 85 -17.50 10.91 -22.35
CA ILE A 85 -18.82 11.56 -22.29
C ILE A 85 -19.33 11.76 -23.72
N THR A 86 -20.44 11.13 -24.10
CA THR A 86 -20.95 11.17 -25.48
C THR A 86 -21.99 12.25 -25.74
N ASN A 87 -22.68 12.75 -24.70
CA ASN A 87 -23.76 13.73 -24.79
C ASN A 87 -23.43 15.05 -24.07
N ARG A 88 -22.22 15.57 -24.33
CA ARG A 88 -21.66 16.74 -23.64
C ARG A 88 -22.60 17.95 -23.72
N ASP A 89 -23.13 18.25 -24.90
CA ASP A 89 -23.89 19.47 -25.13
C ASP A 89 -25.28 19.39 -24.46
N GLU A 90 -25.88 18.20 -24.41
CA GLU A 90 -27.13 17.95 -23.68
C GLU A 90 -26.95 18.11 -22.16
N VAL A 91 -25.83 17.62 -21.61
CA VAL A 91 -25.48 17.82 -20.19
C VAL A 91 -25.25 19.29 -19.86
N MET A 92 -24.59 20.02 -20.77
CA MET A 92 -24.27 21.45 -20.61
C MET A 92 -25.48 22.37 -20.69
N TYR A 93 -26.36 22.13 -21.68
CA TYR A 93 -27.37 23.12 -22.07
C TYR A 93 -28.80 22.66 -21.83
N GLN A 94 -29.04 21.35 -21.72
CA GLN A 94 -30.39 20.77 -21.61
C GLN A 94 -30.63 20.09 -20.25
N ASN A 95 -29.68 20.18 -19.31
CA ASN A 95 -29.75 19.52 -18.00
C ASN A 95 -29.95 17.99 -18.10
N ALA A 96 -29.48 17.39 -19.20
CA ALA A 96 -29.63 15.96 -19.46
C ALA A 96 -28.70 15.12 -18.57
N MET A 97 -29.09 13.87 -18.34
CA MET A 97 -28.26 12.90 -17.63
C MET A 97 -27.04 12.51 -18.48
N PRO A 98 -25.82 12.46 -17.91
CA PRO A 98 -24.61 12.09 -18.65
C PRO A 98 -24.63 10.66 -19.17
N ASP A 99 -24.20 10.48 -20.43
CA ASP A 99 -23.98 9.21 -21.10
C ASP A 99 -22.49 8.95 -21.22
N LEU A 100 -22.03 7.86 -20.60
CA LEU A 100 -20.63 7.46 -20.53
C LEU A 100 -20.40 6.19 -21.34
N VAL A 101 -19.31 6.17 -22.09
CA VAL A 101 -18.80 4.96 -22.76
C VAL A 101 -17.41 4.68 -22.24
N GLU A 102 -17.23 3.51 -21.63
CA GLU A 102 -15.90 3.06 -21.21
C GLU A 102 -15.03 2.70 -22.43
N ILE A 103 -13.79 3.18 -22.42
CA ILE A 103 -12.77 2.88 -23.44
C ILE A 103 -11.45 2.48 -22.76
N GLY A 104 -10.87 1.37 -23.21
CA GLY A 104 -9.64 0.83 -22.65
C GLY A 104 -9.49 -0.69 -22.84
N PRO A 105 -8.46 -1.30 -22.24
CA PRO A 105 -7.43 -0.65 -21.44
C PRO A 105 -6.40 0.12 -22.29
N TYR A 106 -5.92 1.24 -21.74
CA TYR A 106 -4.67 1.89 -22.14
C TYR A 106 -3.59 1.50 -21.12
N SER A 107 -2.70 0.60 -21.51
CA SER A 107 -1.71 0.01 -20.62
C SER A 107 -0.40 0.78 -20.62
N TYR A 108 0.15 1.00 -19.44
CA TYR A 108 1.48 1.58 -19.22
C TYR A 108 2.31 0.64 -18.34
N LYS A 109 3.57 0.41 -18.71
CA LYS A 109 4.54 -0.26 -17.84
C LYS A 109 5.17 0.75 -16.91
N GLU A 110 5.35 0.36 -15.65
CA GLU A 110 6.04 1.15 -14.64
C GLU A 110 7.39 0.51 -14.27
N TRP A 111 8.39 1.35 -14.07
CA TRP A 111 9.65 1.00 -13.43
C TRP A 111 9.87 1.90 -12.23
N GLU A 112 10.03 1.29 -11.05
CA GLU A 112 10.38 1.98 -9.80
C GLU A 112 11.83 1.65 -9.39
N PHE A 113 12.56 2.67 -8.94
CA PHE A 113 13.85 2.49 -8.29
C PHE A 113 14.09 3.56 -7.21
N LYS A 114 14.79 3.16 -6.15
CA LYS A 114 15.11 4.03 -5.01
C LYS A 114 16.46 4.69 -5.24
N GLU A 115 16.46 6.02 -5.24
CA GLU A 115 17.66 6.84 -5.45
C GLU A 115 18.05 7.57 -4.15
N GLY A 116 19.33 7.90 -4.02
CA GLY A 116 19.83 8.67 -2.87
C GLY A 116 19.67 7.95 -1.53
N VAL A 117 19.81 6.62 -1.51
CA VAL A 117 19.64 5.79 -0.30
C VAL A 117 20.67 6.17 0.76
N GLN A 118 20.21 6.63 1.92
CA GLN A 118 21.01 7.02 3.07
C GLN A 118 20.58 6.23 4.31
N TRP A 119 21.56 5.66 5.02
CA TRP A 119 21.35 4.93 6.27
C TRP A 119 21.51 5.89 7.45
N LEU A 120 20.50 5.94 8.32
CA LEU A 120 20.38 6.89 9.41
C LEU A 120 20.21 6.16 10.74
N GLU A 121 20.54 6.83 11.84
CA GLU A 121 20.33 6.36 13.21
C GLU A 121 20.94 4.96 13.46
N ASN A 122 22.23 4.80 13.14
CA ASN A 122 22.95 3.52 13.22
C ASN A 122 22.26 2.41 12.40
N ASP A 123 21.83 2.75 11.19
CA ASP A 123 21.15 1.91 10.20
C ASP A 123 19.75 1.43 10.62
N ASN A 124 19.12 2.07 11.61
CA ASN A 124 17.74 1.76 12.00
C ASN A 124 16.70 2.40 11.08
N LYS A 125 17.07 3.46 10.37
CA LYS A 125 16.22 4.15 9.39
C LYS A 125 16.92 4.31 8.07
N ILE A 126 16.13 4.41 7.00
CA ILE A 126 16.61 4.59 5.63
C ILE A 126 15.87 5.77 5.04
N HIS A 127 16.61 6.71 4.46
CA HIS A 127 16.07 7.81 3.67
C HIS A 127 16.34 7.59 2.19
N PHE A 128 15.37 7.87 1.32
CA PHE A 128 15.52 7.72 -0.14
C PHE A 128 14.48 8.55 -0.90
N GLN A 129 14.70 8.72 -2.19
CA GLN A 129 13.71 9.19 -3.17
C GLN A 129 13.21 8.01 -3.98
N ASN A 130 11.93 8.00 -4.30
CA ASN A 130 11.31 6.89 -5.00
C ASN A 130 10.98 7.28 -6.44
N ASN A 131 11.91 7.00 -7.35
CA ASN A 131 11.80 7.43 -8.73
C ASN A 131 10.98 6.45 -9.55
N LYS A 132 10.15 6.99 -10.45
CA LYS A 132 9.20 6.23 -11.26
C LYS A 132 9.25 6.66 -12.71
N SER A 133 9.13 5.69 -13.61
CA SER A 133 9.07 5.92 -15.05
C SER A 133 7.95 5.09 -15.65
N PHE A 134 7.27 5.67 -16.63
CA PHE A 134 6.10 5.09 -17.29
C PHE A 134 6.32 5.06 -18.80
N ALA A 135 5.95 3.95 -19.44
CA ALA A 135 5.95 3.86 -20.89
C ALA A 135 4.67 3.18 -21.38
N TYR A 136 4.06 3.76 -22.41
CA TYR A 136 2.89 3.19 -23.06
C TYR A 136 3.20 1.82 -23.65
N ASP A 137 2.32 0.85 -23.40
CA ASP A 137 2.44 -0.53 -23.85
C ASP A 137 1.27 -0.90 -24.75
N GLN A 138 1.48 -0.74 -26.05
CA GLN A 138 0.49 -1.08 -27.06
C GLN A 138 0.09 -2.57 -27.03
N ALA A 139 1.01 -3.47 -26.64
CA ALA A 139 0.76 -4.91 -26.70
C ALA A 139 -0.25 -5.39 -25.66
N ASN A 140 -0.34 -4.69 -24.52
CA ASN A 140 -1.33 -4.98 -23.46
C ASN A 140 -2.53 -4.02 -23.48
N SER A 141 -2.46 -2.96 -24.29
CA SER A 141 -3.60 -2.08 -24.56
C SER A 141 -4.62 -2.75 -25.49
N CYS A 142 -5.84 -2.23 -25.55
CA CYS A 142 -6.84 -2.71 -26.50
C CYS A 142 -6.35 -2.53 -27.96
N SER A 143 -6.76 -3.41 -28.88
CA SER A 143 -6.18 -3.49 -30.23
C SER A 143 -6.32 -2.22 -31.08
N TYR A 144 -7.33 -1.40 -30.77
CA TYR A 144 -7.62 -0.14 -31.44
C TYR A 144 -7.25 1.09 -30.58
N CYS A 145 -6.84 0.87 -29.33
CA CYS A 145 -6.48 1.94 -28.41
C CYS A 145 -5.13 2.52 -28.82
N THR A 146 -5.03 3.83 -28.92
CA THR A 146 -3.76 4.54 -29.04
C THR A 146 -3.67 5.64 -28.00
N TYR A 147 -2.47 5.94 -27.50
CA TYR A 147 -2.27 7.04 -26.54
C TYR A 147 -2.67 8.43 -27.07
N LYS A 148 -2.98 8.55 -28.37
CA LYS A 148 -3.47 9.77 -29.03
C LYS A 148 -5.00 9.85 -29.11
N ASP A 149 -5.71 8.81 -28.67
CA ASP A 149 -7.17 8.79 -28.68
C ASP A 149 -7.72 9.96 -27.87
N MET A 150 -8.76 10.59 -28.40
CA MET A 150 -9.37 11.78 -27.80
C MET A 150 -10.53 11.38 -26.91
N VAL A 151 -10.53 11.86 -25.67
CA VAL A 151 -11.54 11.54 -24.66
C VAL A 151 -12.16 12.82 -24.15
N THR A 152 -13.49 12.85 -24.06
CA THR A 152 -14.24 13.95 -23.46
C THR A 152 -14.50 13.65 -21.99
N LEU A 153 -13.98 14.50 -21.09
CA LEU A 153 -14.04 14.34 -19.65
C LEU A 153 -14.22 15.68 -18.91
N PRO A 154 -14.50 15.68 -17.60
CA PRO A 154 -14.62 16.93 -16.82
C PRO A 154 -13.34 17.76 -16.86
N ASN A 155 -13.47 19.05 -17.17
CA ASN A 155 -12.32 19.94 -17.27
C ASN A 155 -11.84 20.37 -15.88
N ALA A 156 -10.79 19.71 -15.38
CA ALA A 156 -10.22 19.98 -14.07
C ALA A 156 -9.71 21.42 -13.91
N ALA A 157 -9.17 22.04 -14.97
CA ALA A 157 -8.69 23.42 -14.94
C ALA A 157 -9.87 24.39 -14.75
N TYR A 158 -10.96 24.20 -15.51
CA TYR A 158 -12.19 24.96 -15.34
C TYR A 158 -12.80 24.78 -13.94
N MET A 159 -12.87 23.54 -13.45
CA MET A 159 -13.40 23.26 -12.10
C MET A 159 -12.52 23.84 -10.98
N SER A 160 -11.22 24.01 -11.22
CA SER A 160 -10.32 24.67 -10.27
C SER A 160 -10.67 26.14 -10.05
N ILE A 161 -11.08 26.87 -11.10
CA ILE A 161 -11.57 28.26 -10.98
C ILE A 161 -12.77 28.31 -10.05
N LEU A 162 -13.76 27.45 -10.29
CA LEU A 162 -14.99 27.44 -9.49
C LEU A 162 -14.69 27.09 -8.02
N THR A 163 -13.81 26.12 -7.80
CA THR A 163 -13.36 25.72 -6.46
C THR A 163 -12.65 26.86 -5.75
N LEU A 164 -11.73 27.54 -6.44
CA LEU A 164 -10.99 28.69 -5.92
C LEU A 164 -11.94 29.83 -5.51
N LEU A 165 -12.92 30.15 -6.35
CA LEU A 165 -13.93 31.16 -6.08
C LEU A 165 -14.85 30.78 -4.90
N ASN A 166 -15.15 29.49 -4.70
CA ASN A 166 -15.95 29.01 -3.58
C ASN A 166 -15.20 29.06 -2.26
N GLN A 167 -13.92 28.68 -2.26
CA GLN A 167 -13.06 28.75 -1.07
C GLN A 167 -12.84 30.19 -0.61
N ASN A 168 -12.87 31.16 -1.53
CA ASN A 168 -12.61 32.58 -1.26
C ASN A 168 -13.88 33.44 -1.27
N LYS A 169 -15.08 32.84 -1.09
CA LYS A 169 -16.37 33.54 -1.16
C LYS A 169 -16.55 34.70 -0.16
N ALA A 170 -15.77 34.72 0.91
CA ALA A 170 -15.81 35.77 1.93
C ALA A 170 -15.01 37.04 1.58
N LEU A 171 -14.25 37.05 0.47
CA LEU A 171 -13.47 38.22 0.06
C LEU A 171 -14.39 39.34 -0.47
N PRO A 172 -14.15 40.61 -0.11
CA PRO A 172 -15.00 41.73 -0.55
C PRO A 172 -15.00 41.93 -2.06
N ASN A 173 -13.90 41.62 -2.75
CA ASN A 173 -13.73 41.81 -4.18
C ASN A 173 -14.09 40.56 -5.02
N ILE A 174 -14.72 39.55 -4.42
CA ILE A 174 -14.97 38.26 -5.08
C ILE A 174 -15.86 38.40 -6.34
N ALA A 175 -16.79 39.36 -6.35
CA ALA A 175 -17.65 39.60 -7.51
C ALA A 175 -16.84 40.07 -8.74
N VAL A 176 -15.88 40.99 -8.53
CA VAL A 176 -14.98 41.46 -9.59
C VAL A 176 -14.11 40.32 -10.10
N LEU A 177 -13.55 39.53 -9.19
CA LEU A 177 -12.73 38.37 -9.54
C LEU A 177 -13.54 37.31 -10.30
N THR A 178 -14.79 37.07 -9.90
CA THR A 178 -15.71 36.15 -10.60
C THR A 178 -15.93 36.62 -12.04
N THR A 179 -16.21 37.90 -12.26
CA THR A 179 -16.38 38.47 -13.61
C THR A 179 -15.11 38.35 -14.44
N ILE A 180 -13.94 38.59 -13.86
CA ILE A 180 -12.65 38.44 -14.56
C ILE A 180 -12.47 36.99 -15.02
N PHE A 181 -12.63 36.01 -14.12
CA PHE A 181 -12.46 34.61 -14.48
C PHE A 181 -13.52 34.11 -15.46
N ASP A 182 -14.76 34.59 -15.37
CA ASP A 182 -15.83 34.22 -16.32
C ASP A 182 -15.53 34.75 -17.73
N LEU A 183 -15.09 36.02 -17.84
CA LEU A 183 -14.65 36.59 -19.11
C LEU A 183 -13.40 35.88 -19.66
N LEU A 184 -12.42 35.56 -18.83
CA LEU A 184 -11.23 34.81 -19.25
C LEU A 184 -11.60 33.42 -19.74
N ALA A 185 -12.45 32.69 -19.02
CA ALA A 185 -12.91 31.37 -19.45
C ALA A 185 -13.64 31.47 -20.80
N LEU A 186 -14.46 32.49 -21.01
CA LEU A 186 -15.13 32.74 -22.29
C LEU A 186 -14.13 33.04 -23.42
N LEU A 187 -13.17 33.95 -23.18
CA LEU A 187 -12.17 34.38 -24.16
C LEU A 187 -11.21 33.25 -24.56
N LEU A 188 -10.86 32.38 -23.63
CA LEU A 188 -10.00 31.22 -23.84
C LEU A 188 -10.76 30.00 -24.39
N GLY A 189 -12.09 30.07 -24.46
CA GLY A 189 -12.93 28.94 -24.87
C GLY A 189 -12.96 27.79 -23.86
N GLU A 190 -12.70 28.07 -22.58
CA GLU A 190 -12.70 27.08 -21.52
C GLU A 190 -14.12 26.66 -21.13
N GLN A 191 -14.40 25.36 -21.18
CA GLN A 191 -15.71 24.80 -20.86
C GLN A 191 -15.62 23.81 -19.68
N PRO A 192 -16.71 23.54 -18.95
CA PRO A 192 -16.76 22.55 -17.86
C PRO A 192 -16.35 21.12 -18.24
N MET A 193 -16.39 20.78 -19.53
CA MET A 193 -15.93 19.51 -20.08
C MET A 193 -15.03 19.78 -21.28
N ARG A 194 -13.99 18.95 -21.46
CA ARG A 194 -12.99 19.13 -22.52
C ARG A 194 -12.63 17.80 -23.16
N THR A 195 -12.34 17.85 -24.44
CA THR A 195 -11.85 16.71 -25.23
C THR A 195 -10.34 16.81 -25.38
N VAL A 196 -9.60 15.83 -24.86
CA VAL A 196 -8.13 15.84 -24.79
C VAL A 196 -7.55 14.44 -25.06
N PRO A 197 -6.29 14.33 -25.53
CA PRO A 197 -5.68 13.03 -25.80
C PRO A 197 -5.36 12.27 -24.52
N VAL A 198 -5.51 10.95 -24.52
CA VAL A 198 -5.18 10.05 -23.37
C VAL A 198 -3.80 10.31 -22.79
N ALA A 199 -2.77 10.41 -23.63
CA ALA A 199 -1.41 10.67 -23.16
C ALA A 199 -1.29 11.98 -22.38
N GLY A 200 -1.99 13.02 -22.85
CA GLY A 200 -1.98 14.31 -22.18
C GLY A 200 -2.76 14.30 -20.86
N ILE A 201 -3.82 13.51 -20.77
CA ILE A 201 -4.56 13.31 -19.52
C ILE A 201 -3.66 12.65 -18.45
N LEU A 202 -2.78 11.74 -18.89
CA LEU A 202 -1.88 10.98 -18.04
C LEU A 202 -0.54 11.71 -17.85
N TYR A 203 0.51 11.24 -18.52
CA TYR A 203 1.91 11.59 -18.20
C TYR A 203 2.53 12.66 -19.09
N ASP A 204 2.03 12.85 -20.32
CA ASP A 204 2.62 13.79 -21.29
C ASP A 204 2.15 15.23 -21.07
N SER A 205 1.08 15.40 -20.29
CA SER A 205 0.33 16.65 -20.14
C SER A 205 -0.32 17.12 -21.46
N TYR A 206 -1.31 18.01 -21.36
CA TYR A 206 -1.88 18.69 -22.53
C TYR A 206 -1.82 20.21 -22.37
N ASN A 207 -1.81 20.93 -23.49
CA ASN A 207 -1.89 22.38 -23.47
C ASN A 207 -3.30 22.81 -23.01
N ASP A 208 -3.34 23.53 -21.91
CA ASP A 208 -4.52 24.15 -21.36
C ASP A 208 -4.34 25.68 -21.38
N PRO A 209 -5.15 26.42 -22.16
CA PRO A 209 -5.07 27.87 -22.27
C PRO A 209 -5.10 28.61 -20.93
N LEU A 210 -5.81 28.08 -19.92
CA LEU A 210 -5.84 28.69 -18.60
C LEU A 210 -4.51 28.49 -17.88
N ILE A 211 -3.95 27.29 -17.91
CA ILE A 211 -2.65 27.00 -17.31
C ILE A 211 -1.52 27.80 -17.99
N ASP A 212 -1.52 27.86 -19.32
CA ASP A 212 -0.59 28.69 -20.10
C ASP A 212 -0.69 30.17 -19.70
N LEU A 213 -1.91 30.68 -19.49
CA LEU A 213 -2.11 32.03 -19.00
C LEU A 213 -1.56 32.19 -17.58
N THR A 214 -1.80 31.26 -16.66
CA THR A 214 -1.30 31.36 -15.28
C THR A 214 0.23 31.39 -15.18
N THR A 215 0.93 30.70 -16.09
CA THR A 215 2.40 30.65 -16.11
C THR A 215 3.05 31.78 -16.94
N SER A 216 2.23 32.55 -17.67
CA SER A 216 2.68 33.64 -18.54
C SER A 216 3.32 34.83 -17.81
N ASN A 217 4.14 35.60 -18.53
CA ASN A 217 4.72 36.85 -18.03
C ASN A 217 3.67 37.89 -17.64
N LEU A 218 2.50 37.88 -18.29
CA LEU A 218 1.40 38.77 -17.96
C LEU A 218 0.87 38.49 -16.55
N THR A 219 0.63 37.22 -16.22
CA THR A 219 0.16 36.83 -14.88
C THR A 219 1.23 37.11 -13.83
N LYS A 220 2.50 36.84 -14.12
CA LYS A 220 3.62 37.20 -13.21
C LYS A 220 3.70 38.71 -12.96
N MET A 221 3.33 39.55 -13.92
CA MET A 221 3.26 41.00 -13.76
C MET A 221 2.04 41.44 -12.93
N LEU A 222 0.88 40.81 -13.13
CA LEU A 222 -0.37 41.14 -12.44
C LEU A 222 -0.46 40.56 -11.01
N ALA A 223 0.25 39.46 -10.75
CA ALA A 223 0.27 38.71 -9.50
C ALA A 223 1.72 38.34 -9.13
N PRO A 224 2.59 39.33 -8.80
CA PRO A 224 4.01 39.10 -8.56
C PRO A 224 4.29 38.25 -7.32
N ASP A 225 3.37 38.23 -6.36
CA ASP A 225 3.39 37.36 -5.16
C ASP A 225 2.61 36.06 -5.36
N GLY A 226 2.20 35.75 -6.59
CA GLY A 226 1.35 34.61 -6.92
C GLY A 226 -0.12 34.79 -6.53
N LYS A 227 -0.53 35.99 -6.08
CA LYS A 227 -1.90 36.29 -5.70
C LYS A 227 -2.54 37.27 -6.68
N LEU A 228 -3.69 36.91 -7.21
CA LEU A 228 -4.51 37.80 -8.01
C LEU A 228 -5.64 38.34 -7.15
N LEU A 229 -5.65 39.65 -6.88
CA LEU A 229 -6.66 40.31 -6.04
C LEU A 229 -6.85 39.64 -4.66
N GLY A 230 -5.77 39.17 -4.05
CA GLY A 230 -5.77 38.51 -2.74
C GLY A 230 -6.04 37.00 -2.77
N VAL A 231 -6.30 36.43 -3.95
CA VAL A 231 -6.52 34.99 -4.13
C VAL A 231 -5.24 34.32 -4.63
N GLN A 232 -4.77 33.31 -3.90
CA GLN A 232 -3.62 32.50 -4.28
C GLN A 232 -3.95 31.68 -5.52
N LEU A 233 -3.20 31.88 -6.61
CA LEU A 233 -3.33 31.05 -7.79
C LEU A 233 -2.71 29.66 -7.54
N PRO A 234 -3.30 28.59 -8.07
CA PRO A 234 -2.71 27.25 -8.02
C PRO A 234 -1.32 27.22 -8.65
N ASP A 235 -0.37 26.58 -7.98
CA ASP A 235 0.99 26.38 -8.49
C ASP A 235 1.08 25.09 -9.32
N ILE A 236 0.55 25.17 -10.55
CA ILE A 236 0.50 24.08 -11.53
C ILE A 236 1.21 24.53 -12.80
N GLU A 237 2.22 23.78 -13.22
CA GLU A 237 3.03 24.12 -14.39
C GLU A 237 2.48 23.53 -15.70
N ALA A 238 1.70 22.45 -15.61
CA ALA A 238 1.12 21.77 -16.77
C ALA A 238 -0.15 21.00 -16.42
N MET A 239 -0.97 20.78 -17.43
CA MET A 239 -2.29 20.21 -17.25
C MET A 239 -2.35 18.72 -17.55
N GLY A 240 -3.08 17.99 -16.72
CA GLY A 240 -3.19 16.53 -16.71
C GLY A 240 -3.50 16.05 -15.29
N TYR A 241 -3.77 14.76 -15.10
CA TYR A 241 -3.89 14.18 -13.76
C TYR A 241 -2.54 13.68 -13.21
N PHE A 242 -1.58 13.38 -14.08
CA PHE A 242 -0.19 13.06 -13.73
C PHE A 242 0.81 13.91 -14.53
N PRO A 243 0.63 15.24 -14.59
CA PRO A 243 1.36 16.09 -15.53
C PRO A 243 2.86 16.03 -15.26
N TYR A 244 3.63 15.69 -16.29
CA TYR A 244 5.09 15.52 -16.26
C TYR A 244 5.61 14.62 -15.14
N TYR A 245 4.77 13.72 -14.64
CA TYR A 245 5.15 12.81 -13.57
C TYR A 245 6.13 11.72 -14.05
N ASN A 246 6.24 11.50 -15.37
CA ASN A 246 7.18 10.54 -15.93
C ASN A 246 8.63 10.97 -15.67
N HIS A 247 9.47 10.03 -15.23
CA HIS A 247 10.86 10.27 -14.84
C HIS A 247 11.03 11.19 -13.62
N THR A 248 10.03 11.22 -12.73
CA THR A 248 10.09 11.98 -11.47
C THR A 248 10.03 11.03 -10.27
N ASN A 249 9.69 11.55 -9.09
CA ASN A 249 9.53 10.78 -7.86
C ASN A 249 8.23 11.17 -7.12
N ASP A 250 7.74 10.27 -6.27
CA ASP A 250 6.68 10.58 -5.29
C ASP A 250 7.22 11.07 -3.94
N GLU A 251 8.11 12.06 -3.98
CA GLU A 251 8.75 12.70 -2.84
C GLU A 251 9.79 11.81 -2.13
N THR A 252 10.33 12.33 -1.03
CA THR A 252 11.26 11.61 -0.16
C THR A 252 10.54 10.75 0.87
N TYR A 253 11.12 9.58 1.14
CA TYR A 253 10.65 8.65 2.16
C TYR A 253 11.73 8.50 3.24
N LYS A 254 11.27 8.32 4.49
CA LYS A 254 12.08 7.79 5.58
C LYS A 254 11.36 6.57 6.13
N ILE A 255 12.01 5.41 6.14
CA ILE A 255 11.41 4.14 6.59
C ILE A 255 12.26 3.49 7.69
N HIS A 256 11.66 2.56 8.41
CA HIS A 256 12.38 1.64 9.29
C HIS A 256 13.10 0.55 8.47
N SER A 257 14.39 0.33 8.75
CA SER A 257 15.18 -0.73 8.11
C SER A 257 14.81 -2.13 8.60
N GLY A 258 14.30 -2.22 9.84
CA GLY A 258 14.04 -3.49 10.52
C GLY A 258 15.21 -4.02 11.37
N LYS A 259 16.33 -3.30 11.45
CA LYS A 259 17.52 -3.70 12.24
C LYS A 259 17.20 -3.85 13.72
N ALA A 260 16.57 -2.85 14.33
CA ALA A 260 16.12 -2.90 15.73
C ALA A 260 14.88 -3.79 15.95
N ASP A 261 13.93 -3.77 15.01
CA ASP A 261 12.69 -4.54 15.08
C ASP A 261 12.24 -4.97 13.68
N VAL A 262 12.37 -6.26 13.41
CA VAL A 262 12.03 -6.89 12.12
C VAL A 262 10.54 -6.76 11.77
N TYR A 263 9.66 -6.53 12.75
CA TYR A 263 8.24 -6.33 12.50
C TYR A 263 7.92 -4.94 11.93
N LYS A 264 8.88 -4.03 11.97
CA LYS A 264 8.77 -2.66 11.42
C LYS A 264 9.46 -2.49 10.07
N THR A 265 10.10 -3.52 9.50
CA THR A 265 10.76 -3.43 8.20
C THR A 265 9.82 -2.83 7.15
N GLY A 266 10.26 -1.76 6.47
CA GLY A 266 9.48 -1.11 5.42
C GLY A 266 8.39 -0.15 5.91
N GLN A 267 8.18 -0.01 7.22
CA GLN A 267 7.20 0.94 7.74
C GLN A 267 7.69 2.38 7.56
N ILE A 268 6.78 3.25 7.11
CA ILE A 268 7.03 4.65 6.84
C ILE A 268 7.07 5.42 8.16
N VAL A 269 8.14 6.19 8.33
CA VAL A 269 8.34 7.15 9.42
C VAL A 269 7.95 8.54 8.96
N GLU A 270 8.45 8.95 7.80
CA GLU A 270 8.13 10.24 7.18
C GLU A 270 7.92 10.07 5.67
N TRP A 271 7.01 10.89 5.14
CA TRP A 271 6.85 11.12 3.71
C TRP A 271 6.90 12.64 3.45
N ALA A 272 7.69 13.06 2.46
CA ALA A 272 7.93 14.46 2.13
C ALA A 272 8.34 15.32 3.36
N GLY A 273 9.15 14.73 4.26
CA GLY A 273 9.63 15.34 5.51
C GLY A 273 8.61 15.44 6.64
N ASN A 274 7.39 14.89 6.48
CA ASN A 274 6.33 14.94 7.48
C ASN A 274 5.97 13.54 7.99
N THR A 275 5.65 13.43 9.28
CA THR A 275 5.13 12.19 9.90
C THR A 275 3.61 12.02 9.76
N SER A 276 2.92 13.09 9.33
CA SER A 276 1.48 13.13 9.10
C SER A 276 1.14 13.95 7.85
N LEU A 277 -0.01 13.64 7.27
CA LEU A 277 -0.51 14.24 6.04
C LEU A 277 -1.27 15.54 6.36
N ALA A 278 -0.75 16.68 5.91
CA ALA A 278 -1.22 18.02 6.30
C ALA A 278 -2.61 18.42 5.76
N TRP A 279 -3.24 17.57 4.96
CA TRP A 279 -4.56 17.82 4.35
C TRP A 279 -5.71 17.08 5.00
N TRP A 280 -5.43 16.20 5.96
CA TRP A 280 -6.46 15.53 6.74
C TRP A 280 -6.63 16.23 8.09
N GLY A 281 -7.89 16.49 8.47
CA GLY A 281 -8.22 17.34 9.62
C GLY A 281 -8.15 16.67 10.98
N ASP A 282 -7.88 15.36 11.04
CA ASP A 282 -7.79 14.59 12.28
C ASP A 282 -6.57 13.67 12.30
N GLU A 283 -6.11 13.32 13.50
CA GLU A 283 -4.91 12.52 13.73
C GLU A 283 -4.98 11.13 13.09
N TYR A 284 -6.15 10.49 13.12
CA TYR A 284 -6.34 9.16 12.54
C TYR A 284 -6.19 9.20 11.01
N SER A 285 -6.90 10.11 10.35
CA SER A 285 -6.90 10.23 8.90
C SER A 285 -5.55 10.72 8.35
N ALA A 286 -4.84 11.55 9.12
CA ALA A 286 -3.54 12.12 8.78
C ALA A 286 -2.35 11.18 9.06
N SER A 287 -2.52 10.17 9.91
CA SER A 287 -1.40 9.36 10.40
C SER A 287 -0.81 8.42 9.34
N LEU A 288 0.53 8.43 9.24
CA LEU A 288 1.32 7.44 8.51
C LEU A 288 1.78 6.28 9.39
N GLU A 289 1.44 6.28 10.68
CA GLU A 289 1.98 5.34 11.65
C GLU A 289 1.58 3.89 11.33
N GLY A 290 2.61 3.03 11.26
CA GLY A 290 2.48 1.60 10.97
C GLY A 290 2.10 1.30 9.53
N SER A 291 2.10 2.30 8.64
CA SER A 291 1.86 2.11 7.22
C SER A 291 3.14 1.71 6.48
N SER A 292 2.99 0.95 5.40
CA SER A 292 4.06 0.67 4.43
C SER A 292 3.61 1.10 3.03
N ASP A 293 4.48 0.99 2.03
CA ASP A 293 4.15 1.16 0.60
C ASP A 293 3.38 -0.04 0.02
N GLY A 294 3.21 -1.12 0.79
CA GLY A 294 2.54 -2.36 0.38
C GLY A 294 3.49 -3.40 -0.24
N SER A 295 4.76 -3.07 -0.49
CA SER A 295 5.75 -4.01 -1.02
C SER A 295 6.27 -4.97 0.05
N PHE A 296 6.63 -4.39 1.21
CA PHE A 296 7.06 -5.12 2.40
C PHE A 296 6.12 -4.82 3.56
N ASN A 297 5.53 -5.88 4.09
CA ASN A 297 4.68 -5.83 5.26
C ASN A 297 5.39 -6.49 6.44
N LYS A 298 4.77 -6.40 7.62
CA LYS A 298 5.22 -7.06 8.85
C LYS A 298 5.59 -8.53 8.59
N ALA A 299 6.75 -8.99 9.08
CA ALA A 299 7.13 -10.39 9.05
C ALA A 299 6.28 -11.26 10.01
N ASN A 300 6.15 -12.55 9.74
CA ASN A 300 5.29 -13.48 10.51
C ASN A 300 3.83 -13.00 10.68
N LEU A 301 3.19 -12.64 9.57
CA LEU A 301 1.79 -12.22 9.54
C LEU A 301 0.88 -13.28 10.14
N LYS A 302 0.02 -12.82 11.05
CA LYS A 302 -1.12 -13.57 11.56
C LYS A 302 -2.38 -13.18 10.79
N LYS A 303 -3.36 -14.08 10.72
CA LYS A 303 -4.66 -13.79 10.08
C LYS A 303 -5.44 -12.67 10.78
N THR A 304 -5.12 -12.39 12.04
CA THR A 304 -5.71 -11.30 12.84
C THR A 304 -5.00 -9.96 12.65
N ASP A 305 -3.83 -9.95 11.98
CA ASP A 305 -3.11 -8.70 11.75
C ASP A 305 -3.87 -7.86 10.72
N LYS A 306 -3.94 -6.54 10.97
CA LYS A 306 -4.44 -5.56 10.00
C LYS A 306 -3.24 -4.86 9.38
N ILE A 307 -3.25 -4.74 8.06
CA ILE A 307 -2.17 -4.07 7.32
C ILE A 307 -2.62 -2.65 6.99
N LYS A 308 -1.74 -1.68 7.22
CA LYS A 308 -1.92 -0.31 6.74
C LYS A 308 -0.98 -0.06 5.57
N MET A 309 -1.52 0.51 4.51
CA MET A 309 -0.77 0.83 3.30
C MET A 309 -0.97 2.29 2.95
N TYR A 310 0.12 3.06 2.90
CA TYR A 310 0.08 4.41 2.36
C TYR A 310 0.22 4.34 0.84
N GLN A 311 -0.66 5.04 0.13
CA GLN A 311 -0.57 5.19 -1.31
C GLN A 311 -0.46 6.67 -1.64
N SER A 312 0.72 7.09 -2.09
CA SER A 312 1.03 8.49 -2.41
C SER A 312 0.10 9.04 -3.50
N TYR A 313 -0.29 8.23 -4.49
CA TYR A 313 -1.27 8.60 -5.51
C TYR A 313 -2.69 8.82 -5.00
N ALA A 314 -3.05 8.20 -3.87
CA ALA A 314 -4.34 8.37 -3.24
C ALA A 314 -4.33 9.40 -2.11
N CYS A 315 -3.16 9.93 -1.76
CA CYS A 315 -2.96 10.92 -0.69
C CYS A 315 -3.44 10.45 0.70
N ARG A 316 -3.51 9.14 0.95
CA ARG A 316 -4.01 8.58 2.20
C ARG A 316 -3.50 7.17 2.49
N THR A 317 -3.80 6.72 3.70
CA THR A 317 -3.61 5.33 4.12
C THR A 317 -4.88 4.51 3.91
N PHE A 318 -4.69 3.23 3.62
CA PHE A 318 -5.71 2.22 3.41
C PHE A 318 -5.53 1.07 4.38
N ARG A 319 -6.62 0.46 4.81
CA ARG A 319 -6.59 -0.66 5.74
C ARG A 319 -6.98 -1.95 5.03
N MET A 320 -6.20 -2.98 5.28
CA MET A 320 -6.42 -4.27 4.66
C MET A 320 -6.55 -5.36 5.70
N THR A 321 -7.49 -6.26 5.47
CA THR A 321 -7.75 -7.41 6.33
C THR A 321 -7.62 -8.72 5.58
N TYR A 322 -7.25 -9.75 6.34
CA TYR A 322 -7.19 -11.11 5.85
C TYR A 322 -8.58 -11.57 5.42
N THR A 323 -8.66 -12.17 4.24
CA THR A 323 -9.89 -12.74 3.70
C THR A 323 -9.75 -14.23 3.43
N ASP A 324 -8.65 -14.63 2.78
CA ASP A 324 -8.43 -16.01 2.40
C ASP A 324 -6.92 -16.33 2.27
N GLN A 325 -6.56 -17.56 1.91
CA GLN A 325 -5.18 -18.00 1.67
C GLN A 325 -5.10 -18.79 0.36
N ASP A 326 -3.99 -18.63 -0.36
CA ASP A 326 -3.75 -19.31 -1.63
C ASP A 326 -2.24 -19.55 -1.84
N THR A 327 -1.88 -20.29 -2.89
CA THR A 327 -0.49 -20.54 -3.28
C THR A 327 -0.19 -19.90 -4.62
N VAL A 328 0.62 -18.84 -4.61
CA VAL A 328 1.03 -18.15 -5.84
C VAL A 328 2.39 -18.69 -6.26
N ARG A 329 2.43 -19.41 -7.40
CA ARG A 329 3.66 -19.98 -7.99
C ARG A 329 4.49 -20.82 -6.99
N GLY A 330 3.81 -21.57 -6.12
CA GLY A 330 4.42 -22.42 -5.10
C GLY A 330 4.83 -21.72 -3.80
N ILE A 331 4.47 -20.44 -3.63
CA ILE A 331 4.66 -19.69 -2.38
C ILE A 331 3.31 -19.58 -1.68
N LYS A 332 3.24 -20.03 -0.43
CA LYS A 332 2.05 -19.83 0.41
C LYS A 332 1.86 -18.33 0.65
N SER A 333 0.64 -17.84 0.41
CA SER A 333 0.28 -16.44 0.54
C SER A 333 -1.05 -16.27 1.26
N TYR A 334 -1.14 -15.22 2.08
CA TYR A 334 -2.39 -14.72 2.62
C TYR A 334 -2.95 -13.64 1.70
N ILE A 335 -4.26 -13.71 1.46
CA ILE A 335 -5.00 -12.75 0.64
C ILE A 335 -5.56 -11.68 1.56
N TYR A 336 -5.04 -10.48 1.39
CA TYR A 336 -5.52 -9.27 2.04
C TYR A 336 -6.33 -8.45 1.05
N LYS A 337 -7.48 -7.96 1.50
CA LYS A 337 -8.36 -7.07 0.72
C LYS A 337 -8.63 -5.79 1.50
N LEU A 338 -9.02 -4.74 0.79
CA LEU A 338 -9.45 -3.49 1.39
C LEU A 338 -10.75 -3.72 2.19
N GLU A 339 -10.91 -3.10 3.36
CA GLU A 339 -12.17 -3.16 4.09
C GLU A 339 -13.23 -2.33 3.33
N SER A 340 -14.48 -2.79 3.27
CA SER A 340 -15.55 -2.09 2.53
C SER A 340 -15.79 -0.66 3.03
N PHE A 341 -15.42 -0.40 4.29
CA PHE A 341 -15.58 0.90 4.90
C PHE A 341 -14.46 1.88 4.55
N ASP A 342 -13.34 1.48 3.92
CA ASP A 342 -12.24 2.40 3.59
C ASP A 342 -12.70 3.56 2.68
N TYR A 343 -13.71 3.33 1.85
CA TYR A 343 -14.37 4.33 1.00
C TYR A 343 -15.65 4.92 1.61
N ASP A 344 -15.99 4.57 2.85
CA ASP A 344 -17.17 5.07 3.53
C ASP A 344 -16.80 6.22 4.47
N THR A 345 -17.11 7.46 4.09
CA THR A 345 -16.86 8.66 4.92
C THR A 345 -17.99 8.95 5.92
N THR A 346 -19.08 8.17 5.86
CA THR A 346 -20.24 8.33 6.75
C THR A 346 -19.94 7.80 8.15
N ILE A 347 -19.09 6.78 8.26
CA ILE A 347 -18.67 6.21 9.55
C ILE A 347 -17.79 7.20 10.33
N GLU A 348 -17.91 7.16 11.66
CA GLU A 348 -17.14 8.03 12.56
C GLU A 348 -15.62 7.82 12.45
N LEU A 349 -15.18 6.60 12.17
CA LEU A 349 -13.76 6.28 11.99
C LEU A 349 -13.11 7.08 10.86
N ASN A 350 -13.87 7.38 9.80
CA ASN A 350 -13.37 8.08 8.59
C ASN A 350 -13.81 9.54 8.55
N ARG A 351 -14.18 10.13 9.68
CA ARG A 351 -14.74 11.49 9.73
C ARG A 351 -13.84 12.58 9.14
N GLY A 352 -12.50 12.49 9.24
CA GLY A 352 -11.62 13.48 8.59
C GLY A 352 -11.41 13.24 7.11
N TYR A 353 -11.88 12.13 6.57
CA TYR A 353 -12.02 11.94 5.12
C TYR A 353 -13.32 12.55 4.57
N ARG A 354 -14.18 13.15 5.40
CA ARG A 354 -15.39 13.82 4.92
C ARG A 354 -15.04 15.02 4.05
N TYR A 355 -15.80 15.18 2.97
CA TYR A 355 -15.67 16.31 2.07
C TYR A 355 -16.45 17.52 2.62
N GLU A 356 -15.85 18.71 2.60
CA GLU A 356 -16.49 19.91 3.18
C GLU A 356 -17.60 20.47 2.30
N ASN A 357 -17.61 20.12 1.01
CA ASN A 357 -18.58 20.60 0.02
C ASN A 357 -18.70 22.13 0.03
N THR A 358 -17.58 22.82 -0.20
CA THR A 358 -17.50 24.29 -0.15
C THR A 358 -18.39 25.01 -1.16
N GLU A 359 -18.74 24.31 -2.24
CA GLU A 359 -19.63 24.69 -3.34
C GLU A 359 -21.11 24.60 -2.97
N LEU A 360 -21.45 23.93 -1.87
CA LEU A 360 -22.82 23.76 -1.36
C LEU A 360 -23.75 23.07 -2.36
N VAL A 361 -23.23 22.07 -3.08
CA VAL A 361 -23.98 21.35 -4.11
C VAL A 361 -24.39 19.98 -3.59
N ASP A 362 -25.68 19.69 -3.67
CA ASP A 362 -26.17 18.32 -3.49
C ASP A 362 -26.14 17.58 -4.83
N TYR A 363 -25.19 16.66 -4.97
CA TYR A 363 -25.05 15.81 -6.14
C TYR A 363 -26.06 14.65 -6.14
N PHE A 364 -26.62 14.30 -4.98
CA PHE A 364 -27.43 13.10 -4.78
C PHE A 364 -28.63 13.40 -3.84
N PRO A 365 -29.60 14.19 -4.29
CA PRO A 365 -30.67 14.73 -3.42
C PRO A 365 -31.63 13.70 -2.82
N THR A 366 -31.63 12.48 -3.34
CA THR A 366 -32.41 11.37 -2.78
C THR A 366 -31.63 10.57 -1.73
N TRP A 367 -30.33 10.78 -1.60
CA TRP A 367 -29.50 10.09 -0.63
C TRP A 367 -29.47 10.88 0.69
N PRO A 368 -29.61 10.23 1.86
CA PRO A 368 -29.74 8.80 2.14
C PRO A 368 -31.19 8.34 2.41
N CYS A 369 -32.12 9.29 2.51
CA CYS A 369 -33.44 9.08 3.12
C CYS A 369 -34.56 8.90 2.08
N GLY A 370 -34.21 8.94 0.79
CA GLY A 370 -35.15 8.92 -0.31
C GLY A 370 -35.87 10.26 -0.51
N ALA A 371 -36.64 10.34 -1.59
CA ALA A 371 -37.38 11.55 -1.98
C ALA A 371 -38.52 11.95 -1.00
N ASN A 372 -38.89 11.06 -0.08
CA ASN A 372 -40.05 11.23 0.82
C ASN A 372 -39.68 11.72 2.22
N HIS A 373 -38.39 11.99 2.49
CA HIS A 373 -37.95 12.46 3.79
C HIS A 373 -38.56 13.82 4.13
N GLN A 374 -39.15 13.95 5.33
CA GLN A 374 -39.74 15.20 5.81
C GLN A 374 -38.94 15.72 7.00
N TYR A 375 -38.29 16.87 6.80
CA TYR A 375 -37.55 17.56 7.85
C TYR A 375 -38.46 18.52 8.62
N ASN A 376 -38.52 18.34 9.94
CA ASN A 376 -39.16 19.24 10.89
C ASN A 376 -38.09 19.92 11.75
N GLY A 377 -37.74 21.16 11.40
CA GLY A 377 -36.73 21.96 12.10
C GLY A 377 -37.07 22.39 13.54
N SER A 378 -38.20 21.92 14.09
CA SER A 378 -38.64 22.22 15.45
C SER A 378 -37.97 21.37 16.54
N CYS A 379 -37.16 20.38 16.15
CA CYS A 379 -36.47 19.52 17.12
C CYS A 379 -35.29 20.27 17.77
N GLN A 380 -35.49 20.75 18.99
CA GLN A 380 -34.43 21.40 19.77
C GLN A 380 -33.35 20.39 20.19
N ASN A 381 -32.21 20.30 19.49
CA ASN A 381 -30.96 19.63 19.89
C ASN A 381 -31.07 18.21 20.52
N THR A 382 -32.19 17.51 20.38
CA THR A 382 -32.43 16.19 20.97
C THR A 382 -31.74 15.06 20.20
N VAL A 383 -31.39 15.32 18.94
CA VAL A 383 -30.81 14.34 18.01
C VAL A 383 -29.53 14.92 17.44
N ASP A 384 -28.44 14.16 17.54
CA ASP A 384 -27.16 14.53 16.94
C ASP A 384 -27.14 14.16 15.45
N CYS A 385 -27.40 15.14 14.58
CA CYS A 385 -27.40 14.97 13.12
C CYS A 385 -25.99 14.83 12.52
N THR A 386 -24.92 14.86 13.32
CA THR A 386 -23.55 14.56 12.85
C THR A 386 -23.33 13.06 12.63
N LEU A 387 -24.14 12.23 13.31
CA LEU A 387 -24.07 10.78 13.27
C LEU A 387 -24.94 10.24 12.13
N SER A 388 -24.36 9.37 11.30
CA SER A 388 -25.05 8.77 10.15
C SER A 388 -26.33 8.02 10.51
N ALA A 389 -26.40 7.43 11.70
CA ALA A 389 -27.58 6.73 12.22
C ALA A 389 -28.82 7.64 12.37
N ASN A 390 -28.62 8.95 12.48
CA ASN A 390 -29.68 9.92 12.77
C ASN A 390 -30.14 10.73 11.55
N TRP A 391 -29.45 10.64 10.41
CA TRP A 391 -29.71 11.49 9.24
C TRP A 391 -31.15 11.46 8.74
N CYS A 392 -31.80 10.29 8.80
CA CYS A 392 -33.19 10.13 8.36
C CYS A 392 -34.22 10.29 9.48
N SER A 393 -33.82 10.78 10.65
CA SER A 393 -34.76 11.26 11.65
C SER A 393 -35.51 12.48 11.10
N SER A 394 -36.80 12.63 11.42
CA SER A 394 -37.57 13.83 11.09
C SER A 394 -36.94 15.12 11.66
N CYS A 395 -36.04 15.00 12.64
CA CYS A 395 -35.30 16.10 13.23
C CYS A 395 -34.02 16.52 12.48
N CYS A 396 -33.59 15.74 11.48
CA CYS A 396 -32.39 16.00 10.70
C CYS A 396 -32.76 16.26 9.25
N ASN A 397 -32.08 17.22 8.62
CA ASN A 397 -32.31 17.56 7.22
C ASN A 397 -31.55 16.59 6.30
N GLY A 398 -31.74 15.28 6.48
CA GLY A 398 -31.05 14.24 5.72
C GLY A 398 -29.53 14.34 5.90
N THR A 399 -28.82 14.57 4.80
CA THR A 399 -27.36 14.68 4.71
C THR A 399 -26.80 16.07 4.91
N HIS A 400 -27.66 17.04 5.20
CA HIS A 400 -27.22 18.39 5.48
C HIS A 400 -26.75 18.51 6.94
N TYR A 401 -25.54 19.03 7.11
CA TYR A 401 -24.96 19.40 8.39
C TYR A 401 -24.73 20.92 8.47
N LYS A 402 -25.02 21.51 9.63
CA LYS A 402 -24.96 22.97 9.87
C LYS A 402 -25.66 23.78 8.75
N ASP A 403 -26.81 23.26 8.30
CA ASP A 403 -27.69 23.85 7.29
C ASP A 403 -27.07 24.11 5.90
N GLN A 404 -25.84 23.64 5.62
CA GLN A 404 -25.13 23.99 4.39
C GLN A 404 -24.26 22.87 3.79
N THR A 405 -23.54 22.09 4.58
CA THR A 405 -22.65 21.04 4.05
C THR A 405 -23.41 19.75 3.80
N VAL A 406 -23.30 19.19 2.59
CA VAL A 406 -23.89 17.88 2.23
C VAL A 406 -22.83 16.80 2.39
N PHE A 407 -23.12 15.74 3.16
CA PHE A 407 -22.27 14.56 3.21
C PHE A 407 -22.26 13.84 1.85
N MET A 408 -21.17 13.13 1.56
CA MET A 408 -21.09 12.30 0.35
C MET A 408 -21.56 10.87 0.67
N PRO A 409 -22.19 10.16 -0.29
CA PRO A 409 -22.54 8.76 -0.15
C PRO A 409 -21.33 7.87 0.19
N PRO A 410 -21.53 6.66 0.75
CA PRO A 410 -20.44 5.70 0.89
C PRO A 410 -19.89 5.28 -0.49
N GLY A 411 -18.67 4.76 -0.51
CA GLY A 411 -17.98 4.35 -1.74
C GLY A 411 -17.24 5.47 -2.46
N VAL A 412 -17.22 6.69 -1.91
CA VAL A 412 -16.45 7.83 -2.43
C VAL A 412 -15.68 8.53 -1.32
N VAL A 413 -14.43 8.91 -1.60
CA VAL A 413 -13.57 9.68 -0.70
C VAL A 413 -12.91 10.83 -1.45
N PRO A 414 -12.71 12.00 -0.85
CA PRO A 414 -12.03 13.10 -1.52
C PRO A 414 -10.54 12.79 -1.77
N LEU A 415 -10.02 13.21 -2.91
CA LEU A 415 -8.60 13.27 -3.22
C LEU A 415 -8.09 14.67 -2.83
N ARG A 416 -7.10 14.74 -1.93
CA ARG A 416 -6.66 16.02 -1.34
C ARG A 416 -5.35 16.57 -1.87
N CYS A 417 -4.56 15.74 -2.52
CA CYS A 417 -3.27 16.12 -3.08
C CYS A 417 -3.21 15.77 -4.57
N LEU A 418 -2.28 16.41 -5.28
CA LEU A 418 -1.90 15.92 -6.59
C LEU A 418 -1.22 14.55 -6.40
N PRO A 419 -1.60 13.53 -7.18
CA PRO A 419 -1.10 12.17 -6.97
C PRO A 419 0.44 12.13 -6.92
N GLY A 420 0.99 11.64 -5.79
CA GLY A 420 2.44 11.53 -5.60
C GLY A 420 3.15 12.82 -5.19
N GLN A 421 2.47 13.94 -4.94
CA GLN A 421 3.10 15.23 -4.63
C GLN A 421 2.62 15.83 -3.32
N LYS A 422 3.45 16.65 -2.65
CA LYS A 422 3.06 17.42 -1.44
C LYS A 422 2.13 18.62 -1.75
N LYS A 423 1.62 18.76 -2.97
CA LYS A 423 0.74 19.86 -3.38
C LYS A 423 -0.74 19.48 -3.20
N ARG A 424 -1.56 20.41 -2.69
CA ARG A 424 -3.01 20.17 -2.57
C ARG A 424 -3.67 20.13 -3.95
N LEU A 425 -4.73 19.32 -4.07
CA LEU A 425 -5.54 19.27 -5.28
C LEU A 425 -6.28 20.62 -5.44
N PRO A 426 -6.15 21.32 -6.59
CA PRO A 426 -6.69 22.66 -6.78
C PRO A 426 -8.16 22.69 -7.21
N PHE A 427 -8.78 21.52 -7.36
CA PHE A 427 -10.18 21.32 -7.68
C PHE A 427 -10.76 20.22 -6.77
N ALA A 428 -12.08 20.11 -6.72
CA ALA A 428 -12.74 19.00 -6.05
C ALA A 428 -12.51 17.71 -6.85
N GLY A 429 -11.80 16.73 -6.28
CA GLY A 429 -11.59 15.42 -6.89
C GLY A 429 -11.83 14.32 -5.87
N PHE A 430 -12.21 13.14 -6.35
CA PHE A 430 -12.61 12.02 -5.49
C PHE A 430 -12.09 10.69 -6.03
N LEU A 431 -11.92 9.75 -5.12
CA LEU A 431 -11.61 8.36 -5.41
C LEU A 431 -12.81 7.48 -5.09
N SER A 432 -13.01 6.47 -5.91
CA SER A 432 -14.00 5.40 -5.68
C SER A 432 -13.46 4.06 -6.18
N PRO A 433 -14.05 2.92 -5.78
CA PRO A 433 -13.96 1.70 -6.55
C PRO A 433 -14.45 1.89 -8.00
N PRO A 434 -13.92 1.13 -8.98
CA PRO A 434 -14.42 1.21 -10.36
C PRO A 434 -15.93 1.01 -10.46
N HIS A 435 -16.58 1.82 -11.31
CA HIS A 435 -18.03 1.91 -11.49
C HIS A 435 -18.82 2.11 -10.19
N PHE A 436 -18.19 2.70 -9.16
CA PHE A 436 -18.81 2.95 -7.87
C PHE A 436 -19.33 1.67 -7.17
N LEU A 437 -18.60 0.55 -7.28
CA LEU A 437 -18.99 -0.77 -6.74
C LEU A 437 -19.51 -0.77 -5.29
N GLN A 438 -19.02 0.13 -4.43
CA GLN A 438 -19.39 0.20 -3.00
C GLN A 438 -20.33 1.37 -2.68
N SER A 439 -20.88 2.02 -3.70
CA SER A 439 -21.81 3.15 -3.54
C SER A 439 -23.26 2.71 -3.71
N PRO A 440 -24.21 3.47 -3.15
CA PRO A 440 -25.62 3.17 -3.26
C PRO A 440 -26.15 3.52 -4.67
N LEU A 441 -27.35 3.05 -4.98
CA LEU A 441 -27.95 3.18 -6.31
C LEU A 441 -28.14 4.64 -6.74
N GLU A 442 -28.30 5.57 -5.81
CA GLU A 442 -28.40 7.00 -6.08
C GLU A 442 -27.15 7.54 -6.78
N VAL A 443 -25.97 6.94 -6.52
CA VAL A 443 -24.73 7.30 -7.19
C VAL A 443 -24.70 6.72 -8.60
N THR A 444 -24.92 5.41 -8.75
CA THR A 444 -24.79 4.74 -10.05
C THR A 444 -25.92 5.09 -11.03
N SER A 445 -27.13 5.37 -10.53
CA SER A 445 -28.27 5.81 -11.36
C SER A 445 -28.24 7.29 -11.73
N SER A 446 -27.29 8.08 -11.21
CA SER A 446 -27.14 9.49 -11.55
C SER A 446 -26.56 9.71 -12.97
N MET A 447 -26.05 8.64 -13.59
CA MET A 447 -25.44 8.63 -14.93
C MET A 447 -25.71 7.30 -15.64
N ARG A 448 -25.58 7.27 -16.98
CA ARG A 448 -25.65 6.04 -17.77
C ARG A 448 -24.25 5.60 -18.21
N GLY A 449 -24.02 4.29 -18.25
CA GLY A 449 -22.74 3.69 -18.68
C GLY A 449 -21.88 3.12 -17.55
N VAL A 450 -22.25 3.33 -16.28
CA VAL A 450 -21.60 2.68 -15.14
C VAL A 450 -22.29 1.35 -14.80
N ALA A 451 -21.51 0.27 -14.65
CA ALA A 451 -22.00 -1.07 -14.33
C ALA A 451 -21.05 -1.73 -13.32
N PRO A 452 -21.30 -1.63 -12.01
CA PRO A 452 -20.45 -2.25 -11.00
C PRO A 452 -20.50 -3.78 -11.04
N ASP A 453 -19.33 -4.41 -11.13
CA ASP A 453 -19.13 -5.86 -11.09
C ASP A 453 -18.16 -6.19 -9.94
N PRO A 454 -18.58 -6.96 -8.92
CA PRO A 454 -17.72 -7.31 -7.78
C PRO A 454 -16.44 -8.07 -8.13
N GLU A 455 -16.44 -8.88 -9.20
CA GLU A 455 -15.27 -9.67 -9.58
C GLU A 455 -14.25 -8.84 -10.35
N LEU A 456 -14.72 -7.94 -11.22
CA LEU A 456 -13.88 -7.08 -12.03
C LEU A 456 -13.39 -5.85 -11.26
N HIS A 457 -14.26 -5.25 -10.43
CA HIS A 457 -14.05 -3.94 -9.82
C HIS A 457 -13.65 -4.00 -8.34
N GLU A 458 -13.21 -5.16 -7.85
CA GLU A 458 -12.67 -5.28 -6.49
C GLU A 458 -11.48 -4.30 -6.28
N PRO A 459 -11.52 -3.39 -5.29
CA PRO A 459 -10.53 -2.31 -5.17
C PRO A 459 -9.10 -2.75 -4.87
N ALA A 460 -8.91 -3.80 -4.09
CA ALA A 460 -7.56 -4.24 -3.72
C ALA A 460 -7.53 -5.71 -3.36
N LYS A 461 -6.54 -6.42 -3.89
CA LYS A 461 -6.24 -7.81 -3.54
C LYS A 461 -4.75 -8.06 -3.54
N PHE A 462 -4.17 -8.34 -2.37
CA PHE A 462 -2.75 -8.52 -2.17
C PHE A 462 -2.46 -9.93 -1.67
N TYR A 463 -1.52 -10.61 -2.32
CA TYR A 463 -1.07 -11.96 -1.98
C TYR A 463 0.27 -11.84 -1.26
N ILE A 464 0.25 -11.93 0.06
CA ILE A 464 1.39 -11.62 0.91
C ILE A 464 1.93 -12.90 1.53
N ASN A 465 3.22 -13.16 1.39
CA ASN A 465 3.84 -14.31 2.04
C ASN A 465 3.82 -14.11 3.57
N PRO A 466 3.25 -15.02 4.36
CA PRO A 466 3.07 -14.78 5.78
C PRO A 466 4.38 -14.84 6.58
N LEU A 467 5.43 -15.51 6.08
CA LEU A 467 6.70 -15.59 6.78
C LEU A 467 7.50 -14.29 6.62
N THR A 468 7.67 -13.84 5.38
CA THR A 468 8.52 -12.67 5.07
C THR A 468 7.77 -11.35 5.08
N GLY A 469 6.45 -11.36 4.95
CA GLY A 469 5.65 -10.14 4.75
C GLY A 469 5.73 -9.56 3.32
N SER A 470 6.43 -10.23 2.40
CA SER A 470 6.62 -9.75 1.03
C SER A 470 5.36 -9.98 0.19
N THR A 471 4.96 -8.96 -0.57
CA THR A 471 3.87 -9.06 -1.55
C THR A 471 4.36 -9.79 -2.80
N VAL A 472 3.73 -10.90 -3.14
CA VAL A 472 4.12 -11.76 -4.28
C VAL A 472 3.34 -11.40 -5.55
N LYS A 473 2.09 -11.00 -5.36
CA LYS A 473 1.16 -10.55 -6.40
C LYS A 473 0.22 -9.53 -5.79
N ALA A 474 -0.10 -8.47 -6.51
CA ALA A 474 -1.10 -7.50 -6.08
C ALA A 474 -1.91 -6.97 -7.27
N ALA A 475 -3.16 -6.63 -6.98
CA ALA A 475 -4.00 -5.80 -7.83
C ALA A 475 -4.57 -4.68 -6.97
N PHE A 476 -4.45 -3.43 -7.43
CA PHE A 476 -5.02 -2.26 -6.79
C PHE A 476 -5.76 -1.44 -7.84
N ARG A 477 -7.04 -1.17 -7.59
CA ARG A 477 -7.97 -0.54 -8.52
C ARG A 477 -8.62 0.65 -7.86
N MET A 478 -8.58 1.78 -8.56
CA MET A 478 -9.23 3.00 -8.11
C MET A 478 -9.74 3.79 -9.30
N GLN A 479 -10.80 4.55 -9.06
CA GLN A 479 -11.47 5.40 -10.02
C GLN A 479 -11.35 6.85 -9.58
N LEU A 480 -10.87 7.71 -10.48
CA LEU A 480 -10.86 9.14 -10.29
C LEU A 480 -12.18 9.73 -10.77
N VAL A 481 -12.75 10.59 -9.92
CA VAL A 481 -14.05 11.22 -10.15
C VAL A 481 -13.90 12.73 -9.96
N VAL A 482 -14.42 13.49 -10.92
CA VAL A 482 -14.40 14.96 -10.90
C VAL A 482 -15.82 15.45 -11.07
N PRO A 483 -16.40 16.14 -10.06
CA PRO A 483 -17.72 16.69 -10.20
C PRO A 483 -17.73 17.88 -11.15
N ILE A 484 -18.84 18.05 -11.83
CA ILE A 484 -19.22 19.29 -12.50
C ILE A 484 -20.45 19.84 -11.80
N TYR A 485 -20.52 21.15 -11.67
CA TYR A 485 -21.63 21.80 -10.97
C TYR A 485 -21.94 23.17 -11.52
N ASN A 486 -23.17 23.59 -11.31
CA ASN A 486 -23.66 24.87 -11.73
C ASN A 486 -23.21 26.00 -10.81
N ARG A 487 -23.02 27.17 -11.41
CA ARG A 487 -22.80 28.41 -10.70
C ARG A 487 -23.54 29.52 -11.42
N HIS A 488 -24.57 30.09 -10.78
CA HIS A 488 -25.46 31.06 -11.42
C HIS A 488 -24.76 32.32 -11.95
N ASN A 489 -23.65 32.71 -11.31
CA ASN A 489 -22.84 33.89 -11.64
C ASN A 489 -21.64 33.58 -12.56
N PHE A 490 -21.67 32.46 -13.30
CA PHE A 490 -20.61 32.08 -14.23
C PHE A 490 -21.26 31.54 -15.51
N LEU A 491 -21.06 32.20 -16.65
CA LEU A 491 -21.86 32.02 -17.86
C LEU A 491 -21.87 30.57 -18.35
N LEU A 492 -20.70 29.94 -18.47
CA LEU A 492 -20.56 28.61 -19.05
C LEU A 492 -21.01 27.47 -18.11
N SER A 493 -21.11 27.72 -16.81
CA SER A 493 -21.63 26.75 -15.82
C SER A 493 -23.00 27.18 -15.25
N LYS A 494 -23.66 28.18 -15.83
CA LYS A 494 -24.93 28.70 -15.31
C LYS A 494 -26.07 27.68 -15.33
N ARG A 495 -26.09 26.80 -16.33
CA ARG A 495 -27.19 25.87 -16.64
C ARG A 495 -26.78 24.40 -16.67
N ILE A 496 -25.51 24.11 -16.40
CA ILE A 496 -25.00 22.74 -16.42
C ILE A 496 -25.71 21.90 -15.36
N ARG A 497 -25.92 20.62 -15.64
CA ARG A 497 -26.36 19.66 -14.64
C ARG A 497 -25.27 19.45 -13.59
N ASN A 498 -25.64 19.46 -12.31
CA ASN A 498 -24.76 18.96 -11.25
C ASN A 498 -24.58 17.46 -11.43
N ALA A 499 -23.36 17.01 -11.65
CA ALA A 499 -23.06 15.61 -11.91
C ALA A 499 -21.71 15.22 -11.32
N PHE A 500 -21.64 13.97 -10.86
CA PHE A 500 -20.45 13.41 -10.23
C PHE A 500 -19.80 12.43 -11.22
N LEU A 501 -18.89 12.92 -12.06
CA LEU A 501 -18.48 12.22 -13.28
C LEU A 501 -17.16 11.46 -13.09
N PRO A 502 -17.12 10.13 -13.30
CA PRO A 502 -15.87 9.40 -13.31
C PRO A 502 -15.07 9.80 -14.56
N SER A 503 -13.79 10.12 -14.40
CA SER A 503 -12.90 10.42 -15.52
C SER A 503 -12.28 9.15 -16.09
N PHE A 504 -11.71 8.33 -15.20
CA PHE A 504 -11.14 7.02 -15.53
C PHE A 504 -11.02 6.17 -14.27
N TRP A 505 -10.88 4.87 -14.46
CA TRP A 505 -10.36 3.97 -13.43
C TRP A 505 -9.09 3.29 -13.91
N VAL A 506 -8.24 2.90 -12.95
CA VAL A 506 -6.95 2.28 -13.21
C VAL A 506 -6.88 0.93 -12.51
N ASP A 507 -6.37 -0.08 -13.21
CA ASP A 507 -6.02 -1.40 -12.70
C ASP A 507 -4.51 -1.55 -12.63
N ILE A 508 -3.96 -1.37 -11.43
CA ILE A 508 -2.54 -1.51 -11.14
C ILE A 508 -2.27 -2.96 -10.76
N LYS A 509 -1.58 -3.68 -11.65
CA LYS A 509 -1.18 -5.07 -11.42
C LYS A 509 0.32 -5.14 -11.20
N VAL A 510 0.70 -5.84 -10.13
CA VAL A 510 2.10 -6.11 -9.79
C VAL A 510 2.30 -7.61 -9.75
N ASP A 511 3.13 -8.12 -10.66
CA ASP A 511 3.55 -9.52 -10.68
C ASP A 511 5.06 -9.63 -10.51
N LEU A 512 5.52 -10.34 -9.49
CA LEU A 512 6.96 -10.55 -9.30
C LEU A 512 7.58 -11.34 -10.45
N LYS A 513 8.80 -10.97 -10.82
CA LYS A 513 9.62 -11.69 -11.80
C LYS A 513 10.04 -13.04 -11.25
N LYS A 514 10.26 -14.00 -12.17
CA LYS A 514 10.55 -15.41 -11.83
C LYS A 514 11.75 -15.56 -10.89
N TYR A 515 12.82 -14.78 -11.07
CA TYR A 515 14.00 -14.87 -10.22
C TYR A 515 13.72 -14.44 -8.77
N ALA A 516 12.89 -13.42 -8.55
CA ALA A 516 12.52 -12.97 -7.21
C ALA A 516 11.58 -13.98 -6.53
N ILE A 517 10.64 -14.56 -7.27
CA ILE A 517 9.82 -15.67 -6.79
C ILE A 517 10.69 -16.86 -6.41
N ASN A 518 11.66 -17.23 -7.24
CA ASN A 518 12.59 -18.33 -6.94
C ASN A 518 13.40 -18.05 -5.69
N TYR A 519 13.86 -16.81 -5.49
CA TYR A 519 14.52 -16.39 -4.25
C TYR A 519 13.62 -16.57 -3.03
N ILE A 520 12.40 -15.99 -3.06
CA ILE A 520 11.44 -16.12 -1.95
C ILE A 520 11.11 -17.59 -1.70
N LYS A 521 10.87 -18.39 -2.74
CA LYS A 521 10.58 -19.83 -2.63
C LYS A 521 11.76 -20.61 -2.04
N THR A 522 12.99 -20.27 -2.42
CA THR A 522 14.20 -20.92 -1.89
C THR A 522 14.32 -20.70 -0.40
N VAL A 523 14.15 -19.45 0.04
CA VAL A 523 14.22 -19.02 1.44
C VAL A 523 13.04 -19.57 2.25
N THR A 524 11.81 -19.52 1.72
CA THR A 524 10.60 -19.81 2.50
C THR A 524 10.14 -21.26 2.45
N VAL A 525 10.52 -22.03 1.42
CA VAL A 525 10.05 -23.40 1.19
C VAL A 525 11.22 -24.38 1.11
N ILE A 526 12.14 -24.17 0.17
CA ILE A 526 13.17 -25.16 -0.16
C ILE A 526 14.15 -25.39 1.00
N ILE A 527 14.71 -24.33 1.57
CA ILE A 527 15.68 -24.44 2.67
C ILE A 527 15.04 -25.09 3.91
N PRO A 528 13.86 -24.65 4.40
CA PRO A 528 13.16 -25.33 5.49
C PRO A 528 12.86 -26.80 5.23
N ASP A 529 12.44 -27.17 4.02
CA ASP A 529 12.12 -28.56 3.67
C ASP A 529 13.36 -29.45 3.64
N ILE A 530 14.48 -28.95 3.08
CA ILE A 530 15.77 -29.66 3.12
C ILE A 530 16.25 -29.83 4.55
N ALA A 531 16.18 -28.77 5.35
CA ALA A 531 16.53 -28.78 6.77
C ALA A 531 15.70 -29.82 7.54
N LEU A 532 14.38 -29.85 7.33
CA LEU A 532 13.48 -30.83 7.92
C LEU A 532 13.82 -32.26 7.46
N GLY A 533 14.09 -32.45 6.17
CA GLY A 533 14.50 -33.73 5.61
C GLY A 533 15.80 -34.27 6.21
N ILE A 534 16.82 -33.42 6.34
CA ILE A 534 18.08 -33.75 7.03
C ILE A 534 17.81 -34.11 8.50
N GLY A 535 16.96 -33.32 9.18
CA GLY A 535 16.57 -33.59 10.56
C GLY A 535 15.89 -34.95 10.75
N ILE A 536 14.91 -35.28 9.90
CA ILE A 536 14.25 -36.60 9.90
C ILE A 536 15.26 -37.70 9.59
N GLY A 537 16.15 -37.49 8.61
CA GLY A 537 17.20 -38.44 8.25
C GLY A 537 18.12 -38.77 9.43
N LEU A 538 18.60 -37.75 10.14
CA LEU A 538 19.44 -37.91 11.34
C LEU A 538 18.70 -38.64 12.47
N LEU A 539 17.41 -38.38 12.66
CA LEU A 539 16.58 -39.09 13.65
C LEU A 539 16.42 -40.57 13.30
N VAL A 540 16.16 -40.91 12.03
CA VAL A 540 16.05 -42.30 11.58
C VAL A 540 17.36 -43.05 11.76
N ILE A 541 18.50 -42.41 11.43
CA ILE A 541 19.82 -42.98 11.65
C ILE A 541 20.06 -43.21 13.16
N GLY A 542 19.73 -42.23 14.01
CA GLY A 542 19.85 -42.35 15.47
C GLY A 542 19.01 -43.50 16.03
N LEU A 543 17.75 -43.62 15.63
CA LEU A 543 16.86 -44.72 16.03
C LEU A 543 17.36 -46.08 15.54
N SER A 544 17.89 -46.15 14.32
CA SER A 544 18.49 -47.37 13.77
C SER A 544 19.74 -47.80 14.56
N CYS A 545 20.60 -46.86 14.95
CA CYS A 545 21.75 -47.13 15.82
C CYS A 545 21.33 -47.63 17.22
N ILE A 546 20.26 -47.08 17.80
CA ILE A 546 19.71 -47.53 19.08
C ILE A 546 19.11 -48.94 18.94
N LEU A 547 18.36 -49.20 17.87
CA LEU A 547 17.77 -50.51 17.63
C LEU A 547 18.85 -51.58 17.41
N THR A 548 19.87 -51.27 16.62
CA THR A 548 20.98 -52.20 16.36
C THR A 548 21.80 -52.47 17.63
N THR A 549 22.10 -51.46 18.45
CA THR A 549 22.77 -51.65 19.73
C THR A 549 21.92 -52.47 20.71
N PHE A 550 20.61 -52.24 20.78
CA PHE A 550 19.68 -53.04 21.57
C PHE A 550 19.63 -54.51 21.11
N LEU A 551 19.51 -54.75 19.80
CA LEU A 551 19.56 -56.10 19.22
C LEU A 551 20.89 -56.80 19.49
N CYS A 552 22.02 -56.08 19.39
CA CYS A 552 23.34 -56.59 19.74
C CYS A 552 23.44 -56.93 21.24
N ALA A 553 22.91 -56.09 22.13
CA ALA A 553 22.89 -56.33 23.56
C ALA A 553 22.03 -57.55 23.92
N MET A 554 20.85 -57.71 23.28
CA MET A 554 20.00 -58.89 23.42
C MET A 554 20.69 -60.17 22.93
N ARG A 555 21.41 -60.10 21.81
CA ARG A 555 22.19 -61.23 21.31
C ARG A 555 23.32 -61.59 22.27
N ARG A 556 23.98 -60.59 22.87
CA ARG A 556 25.06 -60.79 23.84
C ARG A 556 24.56 -61.46 25.12
N THR A 557 23.47 -60.95 25.72
CA THR A 557 22.82 -61.57 26.89
C THR A 557 22.32 -62.98 26.61
N ARG A 558 21.78 -63.25 25.41
CA ARG A 558 21.45 -64.64 24.99
C ARG A 558 22.69 -65.52 24.92
N ARG A 559 23.80 -65.03 24.37
CA ARG A 559 25.06 -65.78 24.29
C ARG A 559 25.62 -66.09 25.68
N ASP A 560 25.63 -65.10 26.57
CA ASP A 560 26.09 -65.26 27.95
C ASP A 560 25.21 -66.24 28.74
N ALA A 561 23.89 -66.26 28.48
CA ALA A 561 22.97 -67.23 29.06
C ALA A 561 23.22 -68.66 28.55
N VAL A 562 23.48 -68.85 27.24
CA VAL A 562 23.79 -70.17 26.67
C VAL A 562 25.11 -70.71 27.21
N GLN A 563 26.15 -69.87 27.34
CA GLN A 563 27.43 -70.29 27.92
C GLN A 563 27.32 -70.73 29.39
N LYS A 564 26.33 -70.22 30.12
CA LYS A 564 26.09 -70.60 31.53
C LYS A 564 25.43 -71.98 31.66
N PHE A 565 24.72 -72.45 30.64
CA PHE A 565 24.11 -73.79 30.60
C PHE A 565 25.09 -74.91 30.23
N GLU A 566 26.20 -74.60 29.56
CA GLU A 566 27.21 -75.59 29.14
C GLU A 566 28.21 -75.99 30.26
N VAL A 567 28.14 -75.34 31.44
CA VAL A 567 29.15 -75.49 32.52
C VAL A 567 28.62 -76.27 33.74
N GLU A 568 27.37 -76.76 33.75
CA GLU A 568 26.92 -77.68 34.81
C GLU A 568 27.33 -79.13 34.48
N PRO A 569 28.22 -79.77 35.26
CA PRO A 569 28.58 -81.16 35.05
C PRO A 569 27.46 -82.07 35.55
N VAL A 570 27.07 -83.04 34.72
CA VAL A 570 26.13 -84.12 35.05
C VAL A 570 26.68 -84.93 36.23
N PRO A 571 25.93 -85.14 37.33
CA PRO A 571 26.38 -85.98 38.43
C PRO A 571 26.45 -87.45 37.99
N ALA A 572 27.60 -88.08 38.26
CA ALA A 572 27.86 -89.48 37.96
C ALA A 572 26.91 -90.41 38.74
N ILE A 573 26.21 -91.28 38.02
CA ILE A 573 25.39 -92.35 38.59
C ILE A 573 26.35 -93.47 39.05
N SER A 574 26.39 -93.70 40.36
CA SER A 574 27.07 -94.85 40.97
C SER A 574 26.27 -96.12 40.68
N ALA A 575 26.86 -97.04 39.91
CA ALA A 575 26.32 -98.38 39.72
C ALA A 575 26.68 -99.26 40.93
N THR A 576 25.66 -99.68 41.68
CA THR A 576 25.72 -100.73 42.70
C THR A 576 25.80 -102.10 42.03
N GLN A 577 26.78 -102.92 42.41
CA GLN A 577 26.87 -104.33 42.01
C GLN A 577 25.79 -105.17 42.72
N PRO A 578 25.08 -106.07 42.01
CA PRO A 578 24.24 -107.07 42.64
C PRO A 578 25.05 -108.31 43.04
N LYS A 579 24.69 -108.84 44.21
CA LYS A 579 25.17 -110.08 44.81
C LYS A 579 24.89 -111.29 43.91
N ASP A 580 25.86 -112.19 43.89
CA ASP A 580 25.70 -113.59 43.51
C ASP A 580 24.59 -114.24 44.36
N ASP A 581 23.70 -115.02 43.72
CA ASP A 581 23.24 -116.31 44.26
C ASP A 581 22.39 -117.11 43.23
N VAL A 582 22.99 -118.23 42.80
CA VAL A 582 22.43 -119.60 42.63
C VAL A 582 21.36 -119.91 41.55
N TRP A 583 21.86 -120.67 40.56
CA TRP A 583 21.31 -121.72 39.67
C TRP A 583 19.88 -122.30 39.86
N THR A 584 19.13 -122.40 38.75
CA THR A 584 18.74 -123.68 38.11
C THR A 584 18.36 -123.47 36.64
#